data_AF-G0U6K5-F1
#
_entry.id   AF-G0U6K5-F1
#
_cell.length_a   1.000
_cell.length_b   1.000
_cell.length_c   1.000
_cell.angle_alpha   90.00
_cell.angle_beta   90.00
_cell.angle_gamma   90.00
#
_symmetry.space_group_name_H-M   'P 1'
#
loop_
_entity.id
_entity.type
_entity.pdbx_description
1 polymer ?
#
loop_
_entity_poly.entity_id
_entity_poly.type
_entity_poly.pdbx_seq_one_letter_code
_entity_poly.pdbx_strand_id
1 'polypeptide(L)'
;MFRVCSVTRRKPVALFNIRDFHPRHRLALTTDNALSVLGKELEPCDRLLRQTSKGISASRFLILDQSNRVRGIYHPPLCLPYPLDDNDALGLSVESFLEFANVRQRSTESSSLVLISHANGLGVATYDARGNVVLGLKNLTLPAQRMETASRMSDRDMRPFVETTGIIEDFAGIVKEHYADCMHSCCNFYFVYNDNAAITLRGVAVAWGKRGYTDKMPLSFEDRRWVPLPEAAVKSADRGVSPYYVDADGRRVVNRAWLNVAVCRGRLELDD
;
A
#
# COMPACT_ATOMS: atom_id res chain seq x y z
N MET A 1 22.01 -2.02 -46.16
CA MET A 1 21.56 -2.51 -44.83
C MET A 1 21.63 -1.34 -43.86
N PHE A 2 20.52 -0.64 -43.60
CA PHE A 2 20.51 0.55 -42.75
C PHE A 2 20.28 0.14 -41.29
N ARG A 3 21.26 0.40 -40.42
CA ARG A 3 21.09 0.28 -38.97
C ARG A 3 20.32 1.51 -38.47
N VAL A 4 19.08 1.31 -38.07
CA VAL A 4 18.32 2.31 -37.31
C VAL A 4 18.86 2.30 -35.87
N CYS A 5 19.74 3.25 -35.55
CA CYS A 5 20.07 3.54 -34.16
C CYS A 5 18.98 4.45 -33.60
N SER A 6 18.05 3.91 -32.81
CA SER A 6 17.16 4.72 -31.99
C SER A 6 17.98 5.32 -30.83
N VAL A 7 18.29 6.60 -30.92
CA VAL A 7 18.81 7.35 -29.76
C VAL A 7 17.61 7.68 -28.87
N THR A 8 17.37 6.85 -27.86
CA THR A 8 16.51 7.21 -26.73
C THR A 8 17.25 8.27 -25.92
N ARG A 9 16.98 9.55 -26.21
CA ARG A 9 17.40 10.65 -25.34
C ARG A 9 16.64 10.50 -24.02
N ARG A 10 17.28 9.89 -23.02
CA ARG A 10 16.86 9.99 -21.62
C ARG A 10 16.84 11.47 -21.27
N LYS A 11 15.65 12.07 -21.13
CA LYS A 11 15.52 13.22 -20.25
C LYS A 11 15.46 12.65 -18.84
N PRO A 12 16.50 12.82 -18.01
CA PRO A 12 16.36 12.52 -16.60
C PRO A 12 15.25 13.44 -16.09
N VAL A 13 14.16 12.88 -15.56
CA VAL A 13 13.49 13.57 -14.47
C VAL A 13 14.60 13.70 -13.44
N ALA A 14 15.15 14.91 -13.34
CA ALA A 14 16.24 15.22 -12.43
C ALA A 14 15.91 14.61 -11.07
N LEU A 15 16.94 14.19 -10.31
CA LEU A 15 16.79 13.75 -8.93
C LEU A 15 16.07 14.85 -8.13
N PHE A 16 14.75 14.85 -8.18
CA PHE A 16 13.91 15.76 -7.44
C PHE A 16 13.95 15.23 -6.02
N ASN A 17 14.75 15.89 -5.20
CA ASN A 17 14.76 15.63 -3.80
C ASN A 17 13.53 16.32 -3.21
N ILE A 18 12.53 15.52 -2.86
CA ILE A 18 11.27 15.98 -2.27
C ILE A 18 11.48 16.87 -1.03
N ARG A 19 12.65 16.79 -0.35
CA ARG A 19 13.00 17.69 0.76
C ARG A 19 12.98 19.17 0.35
N ASP A 20 13.16 19.45 -0.94
CA ASP A 20 13.21 20.79 -1.48
C ASP A 20 11.82 21.26 -1.99
N PHE A 21 10.82 20.36 -2.00
CA PHE A 21 9.44 20.70 -2.33
C PHE A 21 8.74 21.35 -1.15
N HIS A 22 8.34 22.61 -1.32
CA HIS A 22 7.63 23.37 -0.31
C HIS A 22 6.21 23.66 -0.81
N PRO A 23 5.23 22.81 -0.50
CA PRO A 23 3.89 23.01 -1.00
C PRO A 23 3.28 24.28 -0.42
N ARG A 24 2.67 25.08 -1.29
CA ARG A 24 1.88 26.26 -0.92
C ARG A 24 0.49 25.85 -0.45
N HIS A 25 -0.05 24.80 -1.07
CA HIS A 25 -1.38 24.27 -0.75
C HIS A 25 -1.32 22.80 -0.36
N ARG A 26 -2.08 22.46 0.68
CA ARG A 26 -2.27 21.09 1.15
C ARG A 26 -3.74 20.80 1.26
N LEU A 27 -4.24 19.92 0.41
CA LEU A 27 -5.63 19.50 0.38
C LEU A 27 -5.76 18.11 0.99
N ALA A 28 -6.66 17.97 1.95
CA ALA A 28 -6.98 16.68 2.55
C ALA A 28 -7.84 15.85 1.58
N LEU A 29 -7.44 14.61 1.33
CA LEU A 29 -8.19 13.70 0.48
C LEU A 29 -8.83 12.60 1.32
N THR A 30 -10.01 12.20 0.87
CA THR A 30 -10.83 11.11 1.37
C THR A 30 -11.24 10.23 0.20
N THR A 31 -11.76 9.04 0.46
CA THR A 31 -12.37 8.18 -0.56
C THR A 31 -13.41 8.88 -1.41
N ASP A 32 -14.22 9.74 -0.79
CA ASP A 32 -15.35 10.39 -1.44
C ASP A 32 -14.94 11.56 -2.33
N ASN A 33 -13.88 12.30 -1.95
CA ASN A 33 -13.50 13.52 -2.66
C ASN A 33 -12.25 13.37 -3.55
N ALA A 34 -11.42 12.34 -3.38
CA ALA A 34 -10.09 12.29 -4.00
C ALA A 34 -10.10 12.47 -5.52
N LEU A 35 -10.96 11.73 -6.24
CA LEU A 35 -11.01 11.81 -7.70
C LEU A 35 -11.54 13.17 -8.18
N SER A 36 -12.54 13.73 -7.49
CA SER A 36 -13.09 15.04 -7.82
C SER A 36 -12.09 16.18 -7.59
N VAL A 37 -11.31 16.12 -6.51
CA VAL A 37 -10.26 17.11 -6.22
C VAL A 37 -9.14 17.02 -7.25
N LEU A 38 -8.70 15.82 -7.60
CA LEU A 38 -7.67 15.64 -8.64
C LEU A 38 -8.13 16.21 -9.99
N GLY A 39 -9.36 15.92 -10.42
CA GLY A 39 -9.89 16.43 -11.69
C GLY A 39 -10.17 17.94 -11.70
N LYS A 40 -10.27 18.58 -10.53
CA LYS A 40 -10.47 20.02 -10.40
C LYS A 40 -9.16 20.81 -10.33
N GLU A 41 -8.17 20.28 -9.62
CA GLU A 41 -6.95 21.01 -9.28
C GLU A 41 -5.78 20.70 -10.25
N LEU A 42 -5.87 19.63 -11.04
CA LEU A 42 -4.83 19.21 -11.98
C LEU A 42 -5.31 19.27 -13.43
N GLU A 43 -4.36 19.46 -14.35
CA GLU A 43 -4.66 19.42 -15.77
C GLU A 43 -4.75 17.97 -16.26
N PRO A 44 -5.63 17.63 -17.24
CA PRO A 44 -5.77 16.28 -17.76
C PRO A 44 -4.45 15.65 -18.24
N CYS A 45 -3.57 16.49 -18.82
CA CYS A 45 -2.27 16.10 -19.36
C CYS A 45 -1.14 16.06 -18.32
N ASP A 46 -1.38 16.48 -17.07
CA ASP A 46 -0.40 16.29 -16.00
C ASP A 46 -0.17 14.79 -15.80
N ARG A 47 1.01 14.42 -15.32
CA ARG A 47 1.40 13.01 -15.14
C ARG A 47 1.71 12.68 -13.70
N LEU A 48 1.14 11.58 -13.24
CA LEU A 48 1.38 10.96 -11.95
C LEU A 48 2.54 9.96 -12.09
N LEU A 49 3.70 10.33 -11.53
CA LEU A 49 4.92 9.55 -11.60
C LEU A 49 5.30 8.98 -10.24
N ARG A 50 5.49 7.66 -10.19
CA ARG A 50 6.05 6.98 -9.02
C ARG A 50 7.58 7.07 -9.05
N GLN A 51 8.18 7.77 -8.09
CA GLN A 51 9.64 7.87 -8.00
C GLN A 51 10.32 6.65 -7.39
N THR A 52 9.67 5.99 -6.43
CA THR A 52 10.24 4.84 -5.73
C THR A 52 9.19 3.80 -5.39
N SER A 53 9.62 2.53 -5.39
CA SER A 53 8.84 1.40 -4.94
C SER A 53 9.12 0.99 -3.50
N LYS A 54 10.04 1.68 -2.80
CA LYS A 54 10.49 1.33 -1.45
C LYS A 54 10.49 2.53 -0.50
N GLY A 55 10.33 2.25 0.80
CA GLY A 55 10.41 3.23 1.87
C GLY A 55 9.19 4.16 1.94
N ILE A 56 9.28 5.23 2.73
CA ILE A 56 8.14 6.13 3.01
C ILE A 56 7.60 6.75 1.71
N SER A 57 8.49 7.05 0.78
CA SER A 57 8.14 7.66 -0.51
C SER A 57 7.44 6.70 -1.48
N ALA A 58 7.30 5.40 -1.17
CA ALA A 58 6.58 4.44 -1.99
C ALA A 58 5.05 4.67 -2.04
N SER A 59 4.54 5.49 -1.12
CA SER A 59 3.15 5.94 -1.05
C SER A 59 2.88 7.24 -1.82
N ARG A 60 3.90 7.81 -2.47
CA ARG A 60 3.86 9.17 -3.02
C ARG A 60 4.06 9.15 -4.52
N PHE A 61 3.33 10.03 -5.20
CA PHE A 61 3.39 10.19 -6.65
C PHE A 61 3.66 11.66 -6.94
N LEU A 62 4.70 11.93 -7.74
CA LEU A 62 4.93 13.28 -8.24
C LEU A 62 3.91 13.61 -9.30
N ILE A 63 3.46 14.86 -9.31
CA ILE A 63 2.64 15.42 -10.38
C ILE A 63 3.55 16.28 -11.24
N LEU A 64 3.69 15.88 -12.49
CA LEU A 64 4.51 16.56 -13.49
C LEU A 64 3.63 17.26 -14.50
N ASP A 65 3.93 18.53 -14.79
CA ASP A 65 3.29 19.24 -15.90
C ASP A 65 3.77 18.75 -17.27
N GLN A 66 3.20 19.34 -18.32
CA GLN A 66 3.59 19.11 -19.72
C GLN A 66 5.07 19.48 -19.99
N SER A 67 5.65 20.37 -19.19
CA SER A 67 7.06 20.78 -19.24
C SER A 67 7.99 19.90 -18.38
N ASN A 68 7.48 18.82 -17.76
CA ASN A 68 8.20 17.96 -16.81
C ASN A 68 8.65 18.67 -15.52
N ARG A 69 7.97 19.75 -15.12
CA ARG A 69 8.19 20.41 -13.84
C ARG A 69 7.27 19.78 -12.79
N VAL A 70 7.79 19.64 -11.57
CA VAL A 70 6.99 19.15 -10.44
C VAL A 70 6.02 20.24 -10.03
N ARG A 71 4.72 19.97 -10.17
CA ARG A 71 3.63 20.82 -9.67
C ARG A 71 3.18 20.42 -8.28
N GLY A 72 3.36 19.14 -7.93
CA GLY A 72 2.74 18.61 -6.73
C GLY A 72 3.17 17.21 -6.35
N ILE A 73 2.64 16.78 -5.21
CA ILE A 73 2.77 15.43 -4.67
C ILE A 73 1.38 14.92 -4.30
N TYR A 74 1.00 13.80 -4.92
CA TYR A 74 -0.20 13.05 -4.60
C TYR A 74 0.12 11.90 -3.65
N HIS A 75 -0.63 11.83 -2.56
CA HIS A 75 -0.68 10.72 -1.61
C HIS A 75 -2.07 10.08 -1.69
N PRO A 76 -2.23 8.96 -2.43
CA PRO A 76 -3.53 8.31 -2.56
C PRO A 76 -4.00 7.71 -1.23
N PRO A 77 -5.31 7.73 -0.93
CA PRO A 77 -5.91 6.80 0.01
C PRO A 77 -5.58 5.35 -0.36
N LEU A 78 -5.32 4.48 0.62
CA LEU A 78 -4.95 3.08 0.37
C LEU A 78 -6.10 2.27 -0.23
N CYS A 79 -7.35 2.64 0.03
CA CYS A 79 -8.50 1.97 -0.56
C CYS A 79 -8.75 2.35 -2.03
N LEU A 80 -8.07 3.36 -2.56
CA LEU A 80 -8.11 3.74 -3.97
C LEU A 80 -6.94 3.10 -4.74
N PRO A 81 -7.13 2.79 -6.03
CA PRO A 81 -6.05 2.29 -6.85
C PRO A 81 -4.90 3.29 -6.92
N TYR A 82 -3.67 2.81 -6.77
CA TYR A 82 -2.49 3.62 -7.01
C TYR A 82 -2.30 3.80 -8.52
N PRO A 83 -1.81 4.97 -8.99
CA PRO A 83 -1.50 5.21 -10.39
C PRO A 83 -0.22 4.45 -10.76
N LEU A 84 -0.37 3.12 -10.89
CA LEU A 84 0.66 2.20 -11.31
C LEU A 84 0.45 1.88 -12.78
N ASP A 85 1.47 2.10 -13.59
CA ASP A 85 1.52 1.60 -14.97
C ASP A 85 2.64 0.55 -15.06
N ASP A 86 2.40 -0.50 -15.84
CA ASP A 86 3.30 -1.66 -15.97
C ASP A 86 4.61 -1.29 -16.70
N ASN A 87 4.71 -0.10 -17.31
CA ASN A 87 5.85 0.27 -18.15
C ASN A 87 6.47 1.66 -17.96
N ASP A 88 5.89 2.59 -17.21
CA ASP A 88 6.11 3.98 -17.60
C ASP A 88 7.11 4.80 -16.76
N ALA A 89 8.31 4.97 -17.32
CA ALA A 89 9.27 6.00 -16.90
C ALA A 89 8.72 7.43 -17.03
N LEU A 90 7.59 7.60 -17.72
CA LEU A 90 6.95 8.89 -17.99
C LEU A 90 5.76 9.20 -17.06
N GLY A 91 5.25 8.22 -16.30
CA GLY A 91 4.09 8.38 -15.42
C GLY A 91 2.75 8.39 -16.17
N LEU A 92 1.67 8.11 -15.43
CA LEU A 92 0.30 8.00 -15.97
C LEU A 92 -0.36 9.38 -16.04
N SER A 93 -1.05 9.73 -17.14
CA SER A 93 -1.78 10.99 -17.21
C SER A 93 -2.91 11.05 -16.17
N VAL A 94 -3.24 12.25 -15.69
CA VAL A 94 -4.34 12.47 -14.76
C VAL A 94 -5.66 12.02 -15.39
N GLU A 95 -5.88 12.31 -16.67
CA GLU A 95 -7.08 11.85 -17.40
C GLU A 95 -7.22 10.31 -17.37
N SER A 96 -6.18 9.58 -17.79
CA SER A 96 -6.21 8.11 -17.82
C SER A 96 -6.34 7.52 -16.42
N PHE A 97 -5.68 8.12 -15.42
CA PHE A 97 -5.82 7.70 -14.04
C PHE A 97 -7.25 7.89 -13.54
N LEU A 98 -7.86 9.05 -13.79
CA LEU A 98 -9.23 9.33 -13.36
C LEU A 98 -10.22 8.40 -14.03
N GLU A 99 -10.06 8.11 -15.33
CA GLU A 99 -10.92 7.14 -16.03
C GLU A 99 -10.83 5.75 -15.37
N PHE A 100 -9.61 5.24 -15.20
CA PHE A 100 -9.35 3.95 -14.54
C PHE A 100 -9.87 3.90 -13.11
N ALA A 101 -9.61 4.94 -12.32
CA ALA A 101 -10.01 5.01 -10.92
C ALA A 101 -11.53 5.11 -10.76
N ASN A 102 -12.22 5.82 -11.65
CA ASN A 102 -13.69 5.88 -11.67
C ASN A 102 -14.32 4.52 -11.99
N VAL A 103 -13.74 3.78 -12.95
CA VAL A 103 -14.19 2.41 -13.26
C VAL A 103 -14.01 1.49 -12.05
N ARG A 104 -12.85 1.56 -11.39
CA ARG A 104 -12.56 0.80 -10.16
C ARG A 104 -13.53 1.17 -9.03
N GLN A 105 -13.77 2.45 -8.78
CA GLN A 105 -14.63 2.91 -7.67
C GLN A 105 -16.11 2.49 -7.84
N ARG A 106 -16.57 2.32 -9.08
CA ARG A 106 -17.92 1.83 -9.39
C ARG A 106 -18.03 0.31 -9.38
N SER A 107 -16.91 -0.40 -9.46
CA SER A 107 -16.89 -1.86 -9.42
C SER A 107 -17.07 -2.36 -7.98
N THR A 108 -18.00 -3.30 -7.79
CA THR A 108 -18.19 -4.03 -6.54
C THR A 108 -17.03 -4.98 -6.24
N GLU A 109 -16.20 -5.29 -7.25
CA GLU A 109 -15.04 -6.17 -7.12
C GLU A 109 -13.75 -5.42 -6.77
N SER A 110 -13.79 -4.08 -6.71
CA SER A 110 -12.61 -3.28 -6.35
C SER A 110 -12.45 -3.21 -4.83
N SER A 111 -11.55 -4.04 -4.31
CA SER A 111 -11.16 -4.01 -2.90
C SER A 111 -9.66 -3.82 -2.69
N SER A 112 -9.27 -3.50 -1.47
CA SER A 112 -7.88 -3.33 -1.06
C SER A 112 -7.61 -4.23 0.14
N LEU A 113 -6.71 -5.20 -0.05
CA LEU A 113 -6.20 -6.04 1.03
C LEU A 113 -5.02 -5.35 1.69
N VAL A 114 -5.10 -5.20 3.00
CA VAL A 114 -4.04 -4.61 3.82
C VAL A 114 -3.52 -5.66 4.79
N LEU A 115 -2.27 -6.06 4.59
CA LEU A 115 -1.50 -6.86 5.55
C LEU A 115 -0.58 -5.92 6.33
N ILE A 116 -0.66 -5.95 7.66
CA ILE A 116 0.14 -5.10 8.54
C ILE A 116 1.00 -5.97 9.44
N SER A 117 2.31 -5.92 9.23
CA SER A 117 3.25 -6.59 10.12
C SER A 117 3.57 -5.73 11.33
N HIS A 118 3.39 -6.32 12.52
CA HIS A 118 3.67 -5.69 13.80
C HIS A 118 4.57 -6.58 14.67
N ALA A 119 4.98 -6.10 15.83
CA ALA A 119 5.97 -6.78 16.67
C ALA A 119 5.55 -8.18 17.13
N ASN A 120 4.25 -8.43 17.22
CA ASN A 120 3.70 -9.68 17.75
C ASN A 120 2.92 -10.48 16.69
N GLY A 121 3.01 -10.14 15.40
CA GLY A 121 2.29 -10.89 14.35
C GLY A 121 1.86 -10.07 13.14
N LEU A 122 0.68 -10.41 12.60
CA LEU A 122 0.09 -9.85 11.38
C LEU A 122 -1.35 -9.40 11.60
N GLY A 123 -1.66 -8.17 11.20
CA GLY A 123 -3.03 -7.70 11.01
C GLY A 123 -3.48 -7.91 9.56
N VAL A 124 -4.70 -8.37 9.37
CA VAL A 124 -5.32 -8.60 8.05
C VAL A 124 -6.68 -7.91 7.99
N ALA A 125 -6.89 -7.07 6.98
CA ALA A 125 -8.17 -6.41 6.73
C ALA A 125 -8.38 -6.18 5.23
N THR A 126 -9.64 -6.14 4.79
CA THR A 126 -9.99 -5.72 3.43
C THR A 126 -11.00 -4.59 3.44
N TYR A 127 -10.87 -3.68 2.48
CA TYR A 127 -11.70 -2.50 2.32
C TYR A 127 -12.21 -2.41 0.88
N ASP A 128 -13.44 -1.94 0.67
CA ASP A 128 -13.90 -1.61 -0.68
C ASP A 128 -13.30 -0.28 -1.17
N ALA A 129 -13.55 0.09 -2.43
CA ALA A 129 -13.07 1.35 -3.01
C ALA A 129 -13.66 2.62 -2.36
N ARG A 130 -14.71 2.49 -1.54
CA ARG A 130 -15.31 3.59 -0.76
C ARG A 130 -14.74 3.67 0.66
N GLY A 131 -13.90 2.72 1.05
CA GLY A 131 -13.31 2.65 2.38
C GLY A 131 -14.17 1.91 3.41
N ASN A 132 -15.25 1.25 2.99
CA ASN A 132 -16.03 0.40 3.88
C ASN A 132 -15.26 -0.89 4.19
N VAL A 133 -15.41 -1.37 5.41
CA VAL A 133 -14.83 -2.65 5.84
C VAL A 133 -15.57 -3.79 5.16
N VAL A 134 -14.83 -4.64 4.42
CA VAL A 134 -15.36 -5.88 3.85
C VAL A 134 -15.00 -7.06 4.78
N LEU A 135 -13.71 -7.21 5.10
CA LEU A 135 -13.22 -8.09 6.15
C LEU A 135 -12.69 -7.26 7.32
N GLY A 136 -13.36 -7.35 8.47
CA GLY A 136 -12.93 -6.68 9.69
C GLY A 136 -11.55 -7.15 10.14
N LEU A 137 -10.73 -6.22 10.65
CA LEU A 137 -9.36 -6.48 11.09
C LEU A 137 -9.28 -7.72 12.00
N LYS A 138 -8.52 -8.72 11.53
CA LYS A 138 -8.09 -9.90 12.27
C LYS A 138 -6.61 -9.75 12.63
N ASN A 139 -6.28 -9.83 13.92
CA ASN A 139 -4.90 -9.86 14.38
C ASN A 139 -4.49 -11.31 14.61
N LEU A 140 -3.48 -11.77 13.89
CA LEU A 140 -2.88 -13.08 14.02
C LEU A 140 -1.60 -12.92 14.84
N THR A 141 -1.53 -13.56 16.00
CA THR A 141 -0.46 -13.30 16.97
C THR A 141 0.51 -14.46 17.07
N LEU A 142 1.78 -14.13 17.30
CA LEU A 142 2.81 -15.09 17.67
C LEU A 142 2.51 -15.69 19.06
N PRO A 143 2.88 -16.96 19.30
CA PRO A 143 2.69 -17.61 20.60
C PRO A 143 3.52 -16.97 21.72
N ALA A 144 4.62 -16.30 21.40
CA ALA A 144 5.45 -15.58 22.36
C ALA A 144 5.39 -14.06 22.12
N GLN A 145 5.17 -13.29 23.20
CA GLN A 145 5.21 -11.84 23.17
C GLN A 145 6.65 -11.34 22.99
N ARG A 146 6.87 -10.46 22.01
CA ARG A 146 8.16 -9.80 21.81
C ARG A 146 8.18 -8.46 22.54
N MET A 147 9.30 -8.16 23.19
CA MET A 147 9.52 -6.85 23.80
C MET A 147 9.52 -5.76 22.71
N GLU A 148 9.06 -4.55 23.05
CA GLU A 148 8.93 -3.45 22.09
C GLU A 148 10.25 -2.99 21.46
N THR A 149 11.39 -3.35 22.06
CA THR A 149 12.74 -3.09 21.55
C THR A 149 13.26 -4.15 20.59
N ALA A 150 12.48 -5.21 20.34
CA ALA A 150 12.89 -6.27 19.44
C ALA A 150 12.91 -5.74 18.00
N SER A 151 14.10 -5.78 17.39
CA SER A 151 14.31 -5.41 15.99
C SER A 151 13.53 -6.33 15.06
N ARG A 152 13.28 -5.85 13.83
CA ARG A 152 12.75 -6.67 12.73
C ARG A 152 13.46 -8.02 12.66
N MET A 153 12.69 -9.13 12.62
CA MET A 153 13.28 -10.46 12.47
C MET A 153 14.00 -10.56 11.12
N SER A 154 15.23 -11.08 11.14
CA SER A 154 15.91 -11.44 9.90
C SER A 154 15.23 -12.66 9.25
N ASP A 155 15.47 -12.88 7.96
CA ASP A 155 15.01 -14.09 7.28
C ASP A 155 15.50 -15.39 7.98
N ARG A 156 16.62 -15.32 8.73
CA ARG A 156 17.12 -16.43 9.57
C ARG A 156 16.28 -16.62 10.83
N ASP A 157 15.89 -15.54 11.49
CA ASP A 157 15.08 -15.57 12.73
C ASP A 157 13.60 -15.91 12.44
N MET A 158 13.18 -15.84 11.17
CA MET A 158 11.90 -16.34 10.70
C MET A 158 11.89 -17.87 10.41
N ARG A 159 13.02 -18.58 10.51
CA ARG A 159 13.01 -20.06 10.32
C ARG A 159 12.20 -20.81 11.38
N PRO A 160 12.29 -20.50 12.68
CA PRO A 160 11.41 -21.09 13.69
C PRO A 160 9.94 -20.85 13.39
N PHE A 161 9.58 -19.68 12.83
CA PHE A 161 8.21 -19.33 12.48
C PHE A 161 7.61 -20.26 11.40
N VAL A 162 8.42 -20.54 10.36
CA VAL A 162 8.09 -21.51 9.32
C VAL A 162 7.79 -22.89 9.91
N GLU A 163 8.50 -23.28 10.97
CA GLU A 163 8.49 -24.64 11.51
C GLU A 163 7.56 -24.82 12.71
N THR A 164 7.16 -23.76 13.42
CA THR A 164 6.53 -23.88 14.76
C THR A 164 5.31 -23.00 15.03
N THR A 165 4.96 -22.04 14.17
CA THR A 165 3.86 -21.10 14.44
C THR A 165 2.62 -21.40 13.59
N GLY A 166 1.43 -21.40 14.21
CA GLY A 166 0.14 -21.62 13.52
C GLY A 166 -0.42 -20.41 12.76
N ILE A 167 0.26 -19.27 12.82
CA ILE A 167 -0.19 -17.99 12.26
C ILE A 167 -0.37 -18.01 10.73
N ILE A 168 0.39 -18.84 10.00
CA ILE A 168 0.24 -18.97 8.54
C ILE A 168 -0.94 -19.89 8.22
N GLU A 169 -1.18 -20.91 9.04
CA GLU A 169 -2.38 -21.75 9.00
C GLU A 169 -3.63 -20.92 9.29
N ASP A 170 -3.58 -20.03 10.29
CA ASP A 170 -4.65 -19.08 10.60
C ASP A 170 -4.89 -18.11 9.44
N PHE A 171 -3.80 -17.58 8.86
CA PHE A 171 -3.90 -16.73 7.68
C PHE A 171 -4.48 -17.48 6.48
N ALA A 172 -4.07 -18.73 6.25
CA ALA A 172 -4.61 -19.58 5.21
C ALA A 172 -6.07 -19.94 5.46
N GLY A 173 -6.48 -20.07 6.73
CA GLY A 173 -7.88 -20.21 7.13
C GLY A 173 -8.70 -18.99 6.74
N ILE A 174 -8.22 -17.78 7.07
CA ILE A 174 -8.86 -16.50 6.68
C ILE A 174 -8.97 -16.39 5.17
N VAL A 175 -7.90 -16.72 4.44
CA VAL A 175 -7.93 -16.75 2.97
C VAL A 175 -8.98 -17.77 2.53
N LYS A 176 -8.90 -19.03 2.92
CA LYS A 176 -9.88 -20.04 2.48
C LYS A 176 -11.34 -19.66 2.78
N GLU A 177 -11.62 -19.05 3.93
CA GLU A 177 -12.97 -18.70 4.38
C GLU A 177 -13.54 -17.46 3.70
N HIS A 178 -12.75 -16.40 3.55
CA HIS A 178 -13.25 -15.07 3.16
C HIS A 178 -12.85 -14.64 1.75
N TYR A 179 -11.99 -15.40 1.08
CA TYR A 179 -11.34 -14.94 -0.14
C TYR A 179 -12.24 -14.85 -1.36
N ALA A 180 -13.18 -15.78 -1.53
CA ALA A 180 -14.14 -15.73 -2.64
C ALA A 180 -15.00 -14.46 -2.58
N ASP A 181 -15.24 -13.94 -1.38
CA ASP A 181 -16.16 -12.83 -1.13
C ASP A 181 -15.45 -11.48 -0.98
N CYS A 182 -14.15 -11.50 -0.65
CA CYS A 182 -13.40 -10.30 -0.29
C CYS A 182 -12.23 -9.97 -1.22
N MET A 183 -11.76 -10.95 -2.01
CA MET A 183 -10.57 -10.80 -2.86
C MET A 183 -10.91 -11.16 -4.32
N HIS A 184 -10.85 -10.16 -5.19
CA HIS A 184 -11.12 -10.27 -6.61
C HIS A 184 -9.87 -9.98 -7.45
N SER A 185 -9.97 -10.24 -8.77
CA SER A 185 -8.91 -9.94 -9.73
C SER A 185 -8.52 -8.46 -9.76
N CYS A 186 -9.41 -7.56 -9.32
CA CYS A 186 -9.18 -6.11 -9.25
C CYS A 186 -8.69 -5.62 -7.87
N CYS A 187 -8.23 -6.51 -6.99
CA CYS A 187 -7.69 -6.08 -5.70
C CYS A 187 -6.40 -5.26 -5.82
N ASN A 188 -6.24 -4.31 -4.90
CA ASN A 188 -4.94 -3.73 -4.57
C ASN A 188 -4.37 -4.44 -3.34
N PHE A 189 -3.06 -4.66 -3.31
CA PHE A 189 -2.39 -5.36 -2.21
C PHE A 189 -1.38 -4.47 -1.52
N TYR A 190 -1.55 -4.24 -0.22
CA TYR A 190 -0.67 -3.40 0.58
C TYR A 190 -0.04 -4.20 1.71
N PHE A 191 1.28 -4.17 1.77
CA PHE A 191 2.02 -4.73 2.89
C PHE A 191 2.63 -3.60 3.71
N VAL A 192 2.00 -3.31 4.85
CA VAL A 192 2.45 -2.29 5.79
C VAL A 192 3.41 -2.91 6.78
N TYR A 193 4.59 -2.34 6.94
CA TYR A 193 5.62 -2.84 7.86
C TYR A 193 6.09 -1.77 8.83
N ASN A 194 6.38 -2.15 10.07
CA ASN A 194 7.07 -1.29 11.02
C ASN A 194 8.52 -1.78 11.23
N ASP A 195 9.35 -0.96 11.87
CA ASP A 195 10.78 -1.29 12.10
C ASP A 195 10.96 -2.45 13.10
N ASN A 196 9.92 -2.74 13.89
CA ASN A 196 9.89 -3.84 14.85
C ASN A 196 9.11 -5.04 14.31
N ALA A 197 8.91 -5.12 12.98
CA ALA A 197 7.99 -6.06 12.37
C ALA A 197 8.43 -7.49 12.69
N ALA A 198 7.49 -8.31 13.14
CA ALA A 198 7.74 -9.72 13.34
C ALA A 198 8.08 -10.42 12.03
N ILE A 199 7.40 -10.02 10.94
CA ILE A 199 7.39 -10.78 9.69
C ILE A 199 7.56 -9.85 8.49
N THR A 200 8.18 -10.36 7.43
CA THR A 200 8.26 -9.67 6.13
C THR A 200 7.30 -10.33 5.13
N LEU A 201 6.89 -9.60 4.08
CA LEU A 201 6.05 -10.18 3.02
C LEU A 201 6.69 -11.43 2.40
N ARG A 202 8.01 -11.38 2.16
CA ARG A 202 8.80 -12.52 1.71
C ARG A 202 8.77 -13.68 2.70
N GLY A 203 8.82 -13.38 3.99
CA GLY A 203 8.69 -14.37 5.06
C GLY A 203 7.35 -15.09 5.02
N VAL A 204 6.25 -14.36 4.82
CA VAL A 204 4.92 -14.94 4.61
C VAL A 204 4.94 -15.88 3.39
N ALA A 205 5.45 -15.40 2.25
CA ALA A 205 5.51 -16.19 1.01
C ALA A 205 6.31 -17.50 1.16
N VAL A 206 7.49 -17.44 1.78
CA VAL A 206 8.32 -18.62 2.04
C VAL A 206 7.61 -19.60 2.98
N ALA A 207 6.97 -19.10 4.04
CA ALA A 207 6.26 -19.95 5.00
C ALA A 207 5.00 -20.59 4.39
N TRP A 208 4.31 -19.85 3.51
CA TRP A 208 3.15 -20.30 2.74
C TRP A 208 3.51 -21.48 1.82
N GLY A 209 4.57 -21.32 1.02
CA GLY A 209 5.04 -22.36 0.10
C GLY A 209 5.53 -23.61 0.83
N LYS A 210 6.23 -23.46 1.96
CA LYS A 210 6.69 -24.61 2.76
C LYS A 210 5.57 -25.44 3.38
N ARG A 211 4.39 -24.85 3.61
CA ARG A 211 3.19 -25.56 4.08
C ARG A 211 2.38 -26.20 2.94
N GLY A 212 2.85 -26.07 1.70
CA GLY A 212 2.17 -26.64 0.53
C GLY A 212 0.93 -25.87 0.09
N TYR A 213 0.69 -24.66 0.63
CA TYR A 213 -0.40 -23.82 0.13
C TYR A 213 -0.07 -23.33 -1.28
N THR A 214 -1.06 -23.40 -2.16
CA THR A 214 -0.85 -22.98 -3.54
C THR A 214 -0.87 -21.46 -3.63
N ASP A 215 0.18 -20.88 -4.18
CA ASP A 215 0.23 -19.45 -4.51
C ASP A 215 -0.54 -19.24 -5.82
N LYS A 216 -1.80 -18.81 -5.72
CA LYS A 216 -2.72 -18.69 -6.86
C LYS A 216 -3.48 -17.37 -6.80
N MET A 217 -3.80 -16.85 -7.98
CA MET A 217 -4.69 -15.70 -8.13
C MET A 217 -6.04 -15.92 -7.42
N PRO A 218 -6.66 -14.85 -6.90
CA PRO A 218 -6.21 -13.44 -6.91
C PRO A 218 -5.03 -13.02 -6.00
N LEU A 219 -4.53 -13.87 -5.10
CA LEU A 219 -3.49 -13.56 -4.10
C LEU A 219 -2.27 -14.43 -4.36
N SER A 220 -1.41 -13.91 -5.22
CA SER A 220 -0.03 -14.39 -5.31
C SER A 220 0.87 -13.45 -4.53
N PHE A 221 1.81 -13.98 -3.76
CA PHE A 221 2.84 -13.16 -3.12
C PHE A 221 3.87 -12.60 -4.12
N GLU A 222 3.92 -13.18 -5.32
CA GLU A 222 4.72 -12.69 -6.46
C GLU A 222 3.93 -11.69 -7.33
N ASP A 223 2.68 -11.35 -6.95
CA ASP A 223 1.88 -10.36 -7.66
C ASP A 223 2.53 -8.97 -7.59
N ARG A 224 2.76 -8.36 -8.76
CA ARG A 224 3.40 -7.03 -8.87
C ARG A 224 2.57 -5.90 -8.26
N ARG A 225 1.28 -6.12 -8.02
CA ARG A 225 0.38 -5.18 -7.36
C ARG A 225 0.66 -5.04 -5.87
N TRP A 226 1.52 -5.88 -5.27
CA TRP A 226 1.99 -5.68 -3.90
C TRP A 226 2.77 -4.38 -3.76
N VAL A 227 2.25 -3.49 -2.91
CA VAL A 227 2.89 -2.24 -2.55
C VAL A 227 3.38 -2.33 -1.09
N PRO A 228 4.70 -2.50 -0.88
CA PRO A 228 5.26 -2.46 0.47
C PRO A 228 5.37 -1.02 0.96
N LEU A 229 4.78 -0.73 2.11
CA LEU A 229 4.74 0.61 2.72
C LEU A 229 5.26 0.55 4.16
N PRO A 230 6.16 1.44 4.61
CA PRO A 230 6.40 1.55 6.03
C PRO A 230 5.14 2.12 6.71
N GLU A 231 4.90 1.75 7.96
CA GLU A 231 3.77 2.26 8.76
C GLU A 231 3.73 3.80 8.78
N ALA A 232 4.90 4.45 8.80
CA ALA A 232 5.01 5.90 8.74
C ALA A 232 4.41 6.53 7.47
N ALA A 233 4.27 5.77 6.38
CA ALA A 233 3.59 6.22 5.16
C ALA A 233 2.06 6.15 5.26
N VAL A 234 1.55 5.31 6.16
CA VAL A 234 0.11 5.07 6.38
C VAL A 234 -0.41 5.86 7.59
N LYS A 235 0.48 6.32 8.47
CA LYS A 235 0.11 7.18 9.61
C LYS A 235 -0.60 8.44 9.12
N SER A 236 -1.88 8.54 9.46
CA SER A 236 -2.64 9.77 9.28
C SER A 236 -2.10 10.87 10.18
N ALA A 237 -2.27 12.13 9.78
CA ALA A 237 -1.92 13.31 10.59
C ALA A 237 -2.80 13.48 11.84
N ASP A 238 -3.83 12.63 12.02
CA ASP A 238 -4.72 12.68 13.16
C ASP A 238 -4.03 12.15 14.42
N ARG A 239 -3.83 13.02 15.39
CA ARG A 239 -3.12 12.70 16.64
C ARG A 239 -3.98 11.91 17.63
N GLY A 240 -5.26 11.66 17.33
CA GLY A 240 -6.23 11.12 18.28
C GLY A 240 -6.25 9.59 18.43
N VAL A 241 -5.80 8.82 17.43
CA VAL A 241 -5.94 7.34 17.45
C VAL A 241 -4.59 6.66 17.28
N SER A 242 -4.15 5.96 18.33
CA SER A 242 -2.92 5.16 18.29
C SER A 242 -3.01 4.01 17.29
N PRO A 243 -1.97 3.76 16.46
CA PRO A 243 -1.92 2.61 15.56
C PRO A 243 -1.99 1.24 16.25
N TYR A 244 -1.70 1.21 17.55
CA TYR A 244 -1.64 -0.01 18.33
C TYR A 244 -2.37 0.15 19.66
N TYR A 245 -2.89 -0.97 20.15
CA TYR A 245 -3.39 -1.11 21.52
C TYR A 245 -2.94 -2.47 22.08
N VAL A 246 -3.12 -2.66 23.38
CA VAL A 246 -2.86 -3.93 24.06
C VAL A 246 -4.18 -4.69 24.12
N ASP A 247 -4.23 -5.90 23.56
CA ASP A 247 -5.41 -6.76 23.59
C ASP A 247 -5.61 -7.41 24.98
N ALA A 248 -6.67 -8.22 25.11
CA ALA A 248 -7.01 -8.91 26.34
C ALA A 248 -5.91 -9.89 26.81
N ASP A 249 -5.09 -10.39 25.89
CA ASP A 249 -3.98 -11.32 26.16
C ASP A 249 -2.68 -10.56 26.50
N GLY A 250 -2.73 -9.23 26.63
CA GLY A 250 -1.55 -8.41 26.91
C GLY A 250 -0.65 -8.19 25.69
N ARG A 251 -1.08 -8.56 24.48
CA ARG A 251 -0.29 -8.43 23.25
C ARG A 251 -0.57 -7.09 22.57
N ARG A 252 0.50 -6.43 22.13
CA ARG A 252 0.39 -5.21 21.31
C ARG A 252 0.04 -5.58 19.87
N VAL A 253 -1.18 -5.21 19.47
CA VAL A 253 -1.79 -5.55 18.17
C VAL A 253 -2.30 -4.31 17.45
N VAL A 254 -2.61 -4.43 16.15
CA VAL A 254 -3.06 -3.30 15.33
C VAL A 254 -4.42 -2.81 15.80
N ASN A 255 -4.55 -1.50 15.96
CA ASN A 255 -5.81 -0.84 16.32
C ASN A 255 -6.72 -0.71 15.09
N ARG A 256 -7.89 -1.33 15.16
CA ARG A 256 -8.92 -1.29 14.11
C ARG A 256 -9.39 0.13 13.79
N ALA A 257 -9.62 0.96 14.81
CA ALA A 257 -10.12 2.31 14.62
C ALA A 257 -9.11 3.17 13.87
N TRP A 258 -7.83 3.03 14.19
CA TRP A 258 -6.76 3.70 13.46
C TRP A 258 -6.71 3.27 12.01
N LEU A 259 -6.73 1.95 11.76
CA LEU A 259 -6.59 1.43 10.41
C LEU A 259 -7.76 1.87 9.50
N ASN A 260 -9.00 1.78 10.00
CA ASN A 260 -10.18 2.22 9.26
C ASN A 260 -10.13 3.70 8.87
N VAL A 261 -9.52 4.55 9.69
CA VAL A 261 -9.32 5.97 9.35
C VAL A 261 -8.15 6.15 8.38
N ALA A 262 -7.05 5.43 8.58
CA ALA A 262 -5.83 5.59 7.83
C ALA A 262 -5.99 5.19 6.36
N VAL A 263 -6.73 4.11 6.06
CA VAL A 263 -6.89 3.63 4.67
C VAL A 263 -7.70 4.59 3.80
N CYS A 264 -8.64 5.32 4.41
CA CYS A 264 -9.55 6.23 3.70
C CYS A 264 -8.96 7.62 3.48
N ARG A 265 -7.74 7.89 3.93
CA ARG A 265 -7.15 9.24 3.93
C ARG A 265 -5.96 9.32 3.01
N GLY A 266 -5.92 10.42 2.27
CA GLY A 266 -4.81 10.81 1.41
C GLY A 266 -4.54 12.30 1.53
N ARG A 267 -3.69 12.81 0.64
CA ARG A 267 -3.35 14.23 0.58
C ARG A 267 -2.89 14.61 -0.82
N LEU A 268 -3.23 15.83 -1.23
CA LEU A 268 -2.65 16.48 -2.39
C LEU A 268 -1.86 17.70 -1.91
N GLU A 269 -0.60 17.77 -2.31
CA GLU A 269 0.29 18.90 -2.03
C GLU A 269 0.65 19.59 -3.34
N LEU A 270 0.41 20.91 -3.44
CA LEU A 270 0.62 21.68 -4.67
C LEU A 270 1.55 22.88 -4.40
N ASP A 271 2.39 23.17 -5.39
CA ASP A 271 3.22 24.37 -5.48
C ASP A 271 2.73 25.18 -6.67
N ASP A 272 1.69 25.99 -6.43
CA ASP A 272 1.05 26.83 -7.45
C ASP A 272 2.02 27.79 -8.16
#